data_AF-A0A9P9FH03-F1
#
_entry.id   AF-A0A9P9FH03-F1
#
_cell.length_a   1.000
_cell.length_b   1.000
_cell.length_c   1.000
_cell.angle_alpha   90.00
_cell.angle_beta   90.00
_cell.angle_gamma   90.00
#
_symmetry.space_group_name_H-M   'P 1'
#
loop_
_entity.id
_entity.type
_entity.pdbx_description
1 polymer ?
#
loop_
_entity_poly.entity_id
_entity_poly.type
_entity_poly.pdbx_seq_one_letter_code
_entity_poly.pdbx_strand_id
1 'polypeptide(L)'
;MTSISAWNTLGLGVAATWAALGLVGVLRPTRSAEIFGVLSMHKADGTPDDTGIALLFGSRDFTIAAALFALYSAGRDEEMGTVILSSMIICVADIYLAWKSRRGSEMLLFTVGASIWGIIGLGLKGFFTE
;
A
#
# COMPACT_ATOMS: atom_id res chain seq x y z
N MET A 1 5.30 -18.37 19.25
CA MET A 1 4.02 -17.79 19.75
C MET A 1 4.20 -16.28 19.86
N THR A 2 3.74 -15.53 18.87
CA THR A 2 3.68 -14.05 18.93
C THR A 2 2.35 -13.66 19.57
N SER A 3 2.34 -12.70 20.52
CA SER A 3 1.11 -12.28 21.19
C SER A 3 0.25 -11.40 20.28
N ILE A 4 -1.07 -11.36 20.52
CA ILE A 4 -2.05 -10.52 19.78
C ILE A 4 -1.61 -9.04 19.76
N SER A 5 -1.08 -8.54 20.88
CA SER A 5 -0.53 -7.19 21.00
C SER A 5 0.64 -6.89 20.03
N ALA A 6 1.47 -7.90 19.73
CA ALA A 6 2.56 -7.76 18.76
C ALA A 6 2.03 -7.59 17.33
N TRP A 7 1.00 -8.37 16.96
CA TRP A 7 0.36 -8.24 15.65
C TRP A 7 -0.34 -6.90 15.46
N ASN A 8 -0.94 -6.36 16.52
CA ASN A 8 -1.62 -5.05 16.46
C ASN A 8 -0.64 -3.91 16.20
N THR A 9 0.52 -3.95 16.85
CA THR A 9 1.60 -2.97 16.63
C THR A 9 2.13 -3.05 15.20
N LEU A 10 2.24 -4.27 14.64
CA LEU A 10 2.63 -4.47 13.24
C LEU A 10 1.56 -3.94 12.28
N GLY A 11 0.27 -4.18 12.55
CA GLY A 11 -0.84 -3.63 11.76
C GLY A 11 -0.87 -2.10 11.76
N LEU A 12 -0.58 -1.46 12.91
CA LEU A 12 -0.42 -0.01 12.99
C LEU A 12 0.78 0.48 12.17
N GLY A 13 1.87 -0.29 12.12
CA GLY A 13 3.01 -0.02 11.24
C GLY A 13 2.62 -0.05 9.75
N VAL A 14 1.75 -0.98 9.36
CA VAL A 14 1.20 -1.03 8.00
C VAL A 14 0.37 0.22 7.72
N ALA A 15 -0.46 0.67 8.67
CA ALA A 15 -1.23 1.92 8.55
C ALA A 15 -0.32 3.14 8.35
N ALA A 16 0.74 3.25 9.16
CA ALA A 16 1.71 4.34 9.04
C ALA A 16 2.43 4.34 7.68
N THR A 17 2.72 3.15 7.14
CA THR A 17 3.37 3.02 5.83
C THR A 17 2.45 3.43 4.70
N TRP A 18 1.17 3.00 4.72
CA TRP A 18 0.16 3.49 3.78
C TRP A 18 -0.03 5.01 3.86
N ALA A 19 -0.04 5.59 5.06
CA ALA A 19 -0.12 7.04 5.22
C ALA A 19 1.08 7.76 4.60
N ALA A 20 2.29 7.23 4.79
CA ALA A 20 3.50 7.79 4.20
C ALA A 20 3.50 7.71 2.67
N LEU A 21 3.07 6.58 2.08
CA LEU A 21 2.92 6.42 0.63
C LEU A 21 1.87 7.40 0.08
N GLY A 22 0.73 7.52 0.75
CA GLY A 22 -0.32 8.47 0.40
C GLY A 22 0.18 9.91 0.41
N LEU A 23 0.93 10.29 1.45
CA LEU A 23 1.51 11.62 1.60
C LEU A 23 2.55 11.92 0.52
N VAL A 24 3.37 10.93 0.14
CA VAL A 24 4.32 11.07 -0.98
C VAL A 24 3.58 11.27 -2.30
N GLY A 25 2.47 10.57 -2.53
CA GLY A 25 1.61 10.77 -3.70
C GLY A 25 1.06 12.19 -3.81
N VAL A 26 0.59 12.75 -2.69
CA VAL A 26 0.01 14.11 -2.64
C VAL A 26 1.09 15.20 -2.74
N LEU A 27 2.20 15.07 -2.00
CA LEU A 27 3.21 16.13 -1.90
C LEU A 27 4.28 16.07 -3.00
N ARG A 28 4.49 14.92 -3.63
CA ARG A 28 5.49 14.71 -4.68
C ARG A 28 4.91 13.96 -5.89
N PRO A 29 3.95 14.58 -6.60
CA PRO A 29 3.21 13.92 -7.67
C PRO A 29 4.12 13.43 -8.81
N THR A 30 5.16 14.17 -9.16
CA THR A 30 6.15 13.77 -10.19
C THR A 30 6.93 12.51 -9.81
N ARG A 31 7.36 12.39 -8.54
CA ARG A 31 8.06 11.19 -8.05
C ARG A 31 7.11 9.98 -8.00
N SER A 32 5.83 10.20 -7.65
CA SER A 32 4.82 9.14 -7.65
C SER A 32 4.52 8.65 -9.07
N ALA A 33 4.31 9.56 -10.02
CA ALA A 33 4.09 9.25 -11.43
C ALA A 33 5.31 8.55 -12.07
N GLU A 34 6.52 8.90 -11.64
CA GLU A 34 7.73 8.16 -11.99
C GLU A 34 7.67 6.73 -11.48
N ILE A 35 7.49 6.53 -10.16
CA ILE A 35 7.46 5.19 -9.53
C ILE A 35 6.43 4.26 -10.18
N PHE A 36 5.26 4.79 -10.57
CA PHE A 36 4.24 3.99 -11.25
C PHE A 36 4.40 3.94 -12.79
N GLY A 37 5.42 4.61 -13.34
CA GLY A 37 5.77 4.61 -14.75
C GLY A 37 4.72 5.22 -15.69
N VAL A 38 3.75 5.94 -15.13
CA VAL A 38 2.60 6.47 -15.87
C VAL A 38 3.02 7.58 -16.85
N LEU A 39 4.11 8.28 -16.55
CA LEU A 39 4.76 9.26 -17.44
C LEU A 39 5.11 8.71 -18.83
N SER A 40 5.31 7.39 -18.97
CA SER A 40 5.72 6.78 -20.24
C SER A 40 4.55 6.24 -21.07
N MET A 41 3.31 6.24 -20.55
CA MET A 41 2.15 5.66 -21.24
C MET A 41 1.34 6.65 -22.10
N HIS A 42 1.63 7.95 -22.07
CA HIS A 42 0.77 8.96 -22.73
C HIS A 42 1.49 9.94 -23.67
N LYS A 43 2.53 9.49 -24.38
CA LYS A 43 3.27 10.36 -25.33
C LYS A 43 2.52 10.62 -26.66
N ALA A 44 1.20 10.56 -26.68
CA ALA A 44 0.36 10.90 -27.82
C ALA A 44 -0.78 11.82 -27.35
N ASP A 45 -0.62 13.11 -27.64
CA ASP A 45 -1.61 14.19 -27.58
C ASP A 45 -2.26 14.52 -26.21
N GLY A 46 -1.80 15.61 -25.60
CA GLY A 46 -2.45 16.27 -24.46
C GLY A 46 -1.65 16.13 -23.17
N THR A 47 -1.35 17.27 -22.53
CA THR A 47 -0.61 17.35 -21.25
C THR A 47 -1.10 16.31 -20.24
N PRO A 48 -0.22 15.45 -19.70
CA PRO A 48 -0.63 14.44 -18.74
C PRO A 48 -1.10 15.12 -17.45
N ASP A 49 -2.27 14.75 -16.94
CA ASP A 49 -2.67 15.10 -15.58
C ASP A 49 -1.98 14.15 -14.58
N ASP A 50 -0.64 14.23 -14.55
CA ASP A 50 0.21 13.49 -13.60
C ASP A 50 -0.22 13.77 -12.15
N THR A 51 -0.83 14.94 -11.92
CA THR A 51 -1.37 15.36 -10.63
C THR A 51 -2.63 14.57 -10.28
N GLY A 52 -3.57 14.39 -11.22
CA GLY A 52 -4.78 13.59 -10.99
C GLY A 52 -4.48 12.12 -10.69
N ILE A 53 -3.50 11.54 -11.38
CA ILE A 53 -3.09 10.15 -11.15
C ILE A 53 -2.38 9.99 -9.80
N ALA A 54 -1.45 10.88 -9.48
CA ALA A 54 -0.78 10.87 -8.18
C ALA A 54 -1.75 11.13 -7.01
N LEU A 55 -2.76 11.98 -7.20
CA LEU A 55 -3.81 12.23 -6.20
C LEU A 55 -4.72 11.01 -6.01
N LEU A 56 -5.03 10.27 -7.07
CA LEU A 56 -5.77 9.01 -6.99
C LEU A 56 -5.02 7.96 -6.16
N PHE A 57 -3.73 7.74 -6.44
CA PHE A 57 -2.89 6.86 -5.63
C PHE A 57 -2.79 7.35 -4.19
N GLY A 58 -2.56 8.65 -4.00
CA GLY A 58 -2.44 9.27 -2.69
C GLY A 58 -3.69 9.11 -1.82
N SER A 59 -4.85 9.42 -2.37
CA SER A 59 -6.14 9.35 -1.67
C SER A 59 -6.54 7.93 -1.31
N ARG A 60 -6.29 6.96 -2.20
CA ARG A 60 -6.49 5.53 -1.94
C ARG A 60 -5.65 5.07 -0.74
N ASP A 61 -4.36 5.38 -0.75
CA ASP A 61 -3.43 4.97 0.29
C ASP A 61 -3.77 5.62 1.64
N PHE A 62 -4.18 6.90 1.65
CA PHE A 62 -4.72 7.58 2.83
C PHE A 62 -6.00 6.92 3.36
N THR A 63 -6.89 6.49 2.46
CA THR A 63 -8.14 5.81 2.85
C THR A 63 -7.85 4.49 3.56
N ILE A 64 -6.89 3.71 3.05
CA ILE A 64 -6.44 2.47 3.69
C ILE A 64 -5.83 2.76 5.05
N ALA A 65 -4.94 3.76 5.13
CA ALA A 65 -4.33 4.16 6.40
C ALA A 65 -5.36 4.59 7.45
N ALA A 66 -6.34 5.40 7.07
CA ALA A 66 -7.42 5.84 7.95
C ALA A 66 -8.29 4.67 8.42
N ALA A 67 -8.62 3.74 7.52
CA ALA A 67 -9.37 2.53 7.87
C ALA A 67 -8.61 1.66 8.87
N LEU A 68 -7.32 1.42 8.64
CA LEU A 68 -6.48 0.65 9.56
C LEU A 68 -6.34 1.32 10.92
N PHE A 69 -6.17 2.65 10.96
CA PHE A 69 -6.10 3.41 12.20
C PHE A 69 -7.41 3.36 12.99
N ALA A 70 -8.55 3.46 12.31
CA ALA A 70 -9.87 3.34 12.94
C ALA A 70 -10.13 1.92 13.49
N LEU A 71 -9.70 0.89 12.77
CA LEU A 71 -9.83 -0.50 13.24
C LEU A 71 -8.91 -0.79 14.43
N TYR A 72 -7.69 -0.24 14.41
CA TYR A 72 -6.76 -0.31 15.53
C TYR A 72 -7.33 0.37 16.78
N SER A 73 -7.90 1.58 16.66
CA SER A 73 -8.49 2.28 17.82
C SER A 73 -9.72 1.59 18.38
N ALA A 74 -10.44 0.81 17.56
CA ALA A 74 -11.55 -0.02 17.97
C ALA A 74 -11.15 -1.43 18.49
N GLY A 75 -9.85 -1.80 18.41
CA GLY A 75 -9.36 -3.13 18.79
C GLY A 75 -9.88 -4.27 17.91
N ARG A 76 -10.25 -3.98 16.64
CA ARG A 76 -10.85 -4.94 15.69
C ARG A 76 -9.75 -5.57 14.82
N ASP A 77 -8.93 -6.40 15.44
CA ASP A 77 -7.68 -6.91 14.86
C ASP A 77 -7.90 -7.81 13.62
N GLU A 78 -8.90 -8.69 13.66
CA GLU A 78 -9.24 -9.56 12.52
C GLU A 78 -9.68 -8.77 11.27
N GLU A 79 -10.35 -7.64 11.50
CA GLU A 79 -10.83 -6.78 10.43
C GLU A 79 -9.71 -5.93 9.88
N MET A 80 -8.78 -5.48 10.74
CA MET A 80 -7.55 -4.84 10.32
C MET A 80 -6.75 -5.79 9.42
N GLY A 81 -6.64 -7.07 9.80
CA GLY A 81 -6.05 -8.11 8.96
C GLY A 81 -6.77 -8.27 7.62
N THR A 82 -8.11 -8.21 7.61
CA THR A 82 -8.91 -8.31 6.38
C THR A 82 -8.69 -7.12 5.44
N VAL A 83 -8.56 -5.90 5.96
CA VAL A 83 -8.23 -4.70 5.16
C VAL A 83 -6.81 -4.78 4.60
N ILE A 84 -5.84 -5.26 5.40
CA ILE A 84 -4.47 -5.46 4.92
C ILE A 84 -4.45 -6.49 3.79
N LEU A 85 -5.13 -7.63 3.96
CA LEU A 85 -5.17 -8.68 2.94
C LEU A 85 -5.90 -8.23 1.67
N SER A 86 -6.99 -7.49 1.77
CA SER A 86 -7.68 -6.95 0.60
C SER A 86 -6.82 -5.92 -0.14
N SER A 87 -5.99 -5.16 0.57
CA SER A 87 -5.02 -4.22 -0.02
C SER A 87 -3.91 -4.91 -0.83
N MET A 88 -3.71 -6.23 -0.69
CA MET A 88 -2.72 -6.96 -1.51
C MET A 88 -3.05 -6.94 -3.00
N ILE A 89 -4.33 -6.83 -3.36
CA ILE A 89 -4.76 -6.67 -4.76
C ILE A 89 -4.14 -5.40 -5.37
N ILE A 90 -4.05 -4.33 -4.58
CA ILE A 90 -3.41 -3.08 -4.97
C ILE A 90 -1.92 -3.30 -5.18
N CYS A 91 -1.25 -4.00 -4.25
CA CYS A 91 0.17 -4.30 -4.40
C CYS A 91 0.47 -5.12 -5.66
N VAL A 92 -0.40 -6.08 -6.03
CA VAL A 92 -0.27 -6.83 -7.29
C VAL A 92 -0.37 -5.90 -8.50
N ALA A 93 -1.31 -4.94 -8.48
CA ALA A 93 -1.43 -3.94 -9.54
C ALA A 93 -0.18 -3.05 -9.63
N ASP A 94 0.36 -2.61 -8.49
CA ASP A 94 1.56 -1.77 -8.41
C ASP A 94 2.81 -2.53 -8.92
N ILE A 95 2.96 -3.82 -8.57
CA ILE A 95 4.02 -4.70 -9.09
C ILE A 95 3.87 -4.88 -10.60
N TYR A 96 2.65 -5.06 -11.11
CA TYR A 96 2.40 -5.17 -12.54
C TYR A 96 2.79 -3.90 -13.30
N LEU A 97 2.47 -2.71 -12.76
CA LEU A 97 2.87 -1.43 -13.33
C LEU A 97 4.39 -1.24 -13.32
N ALA A 98 5.06 -1.60 -12.22
CA ALA A 98 6.52 -1.54 -12.10
C ALA A 98 7.22 -2.51 -13.08
N TRP A 99 6.69 -3.74 -13.23
CA TRP A 99 7.16 -4.72 -14.20
C TRP A 99 7.00 -4.23 -15.65
N LYS A 100 5.81 -3.71 -15.99
CA LYS A 100 5.53 -3.14 -17.31
C LYS A 100 6.43 -1.96 -17.64
N SER A 101 6.77 -1.15 -16.64
CA SER A 101 7.65 0.01 -16.78
C SER A 101 9.15 -0.34 -16.74
N ARG A 102 9.50 -1.63 -16.69
CA ARG A 102 10.88 -2.15 -16.63
C ARG A 102 11.69 -1.64 -15.42
N ARG A 103 11.03 -1.25 -14.34
CA ARG A 103 11.67 -0.75 -13.11
C ARG A 103 11.91 -1.87 -12.11
N GLY A 104 13.02 -2.59 -12.29
CA GLY A 104 13.34 -3.79 -11.49
C GLY A 104 13.51 -3.55 -9.99
N SER A 105 14.08 -2.41 -9.58
CA SER A 105 14.28 -2.08 -8.15
C SER A 105 12.96 -1.80 -7.42
N GLU A 106 12.03 -1.10 -8.05
CA GLU A 106 10.72 -0.77 -7.48
C GLU A 106 9.81 -2.00 -7.43
N MET A 107 9.84 -2.84 -8.47
CA MET A 107 9.14 -4.13 -8.48
C MET A 107 9.57 -4.99 -7.30
N LEU A 108 10.88 -5.09 -7.03
CA LEU A 108 11.40 -5.87 -5.92
C LEU A 108 10.96 -5.29 -4.57
N LEU A 109 11.01 -3.96 -4.42
CA LEU A 109 10.58 -3.27 -3.20
C LEU A 109 9.09 -3.51 -2.90
N PHE A 110 8.21 -3.38 -3.90
CA PHE A 110 6.79 -3.65 -3.73
C PHE A 110 6.50 -5.11 -3.44
N THR A 111 7.21 -6.04 -4.08
CA THR A 111 7.03 -7.49 -3.85
C THR A 111 7.41 -7.87 -2.42
N VAL A 112 8.54 -7.37 -1.92
CA VAL A 112 8.99 -7.62 -0.54
C VAL A 112 8.01 -6.99 0.45
N GLY A 113 7.61 -5.74 0.22
CA GLY A 113 6.62 -5.06 1.06
C GLY A 113 5.28 -5.79 1.14
N ALA A 114 4.73 -6.19 -0.01
CA ALA A 114 3.49 -6.96 -0.11
C ALA A 114 3.58 -8.30 0.63
N SER A 115 4.72 -9.00 0.52
CA SER A 115 4.94 -10.26 1.22
C SER A 115 4.91 -10.08 2.74
N ILE A 116 5.58 -9.03 3.25
CA ILE A 116 5.59 -8.69 4.68
C ILE A 116 4.19 -8.32 5.16
N TRP A 117 3.48 -7.46 4.42
CA TRP A 117 2.12 -7.04 4.78
C TRP A 117 1.13 -8.21 4.73
N GLY A 118 1.25 -9.11 3.76
CA GLY A 118 0.45 -10.33 3.69
C GLY A 118 0.63 -11.22 4.93
N ILE A 119 1.88 -11.41 5.39
CA ILE A 119 2.17 -12.16 6.63
C ILE A 119 1.55 -11.47 7.84
N ILE A 120 1.66 -10.14 7.94
CA ILE A 120 1.05 -9.36 9.04
C ILE A 120 -0.48 -9.52 9.02
N GLY A 121 -1.11 -9.42 7.85
CA GLY A 121 -2.55 -9.61 7.69
C GLY A 121 -3.03 -10.99 8.09
N LEU A 122 -2.29 -12.05 7.73
CA LEU A 122 -2.58 -13.42 8.15
C LEU A 122 -2.39 -13.61 9.67
N GLY A 123 -1.35 -13.01 10.26
CA GLY A 123 -1.12 -13.03 11.71
C GLY A 123 -2.24 -12.37 12.51
N LEU A 124 -2.75 -11.25 12.02
CA LEU A 124 -3.92 -10.55 12.60
C LEU A 124 -5.22 -11.36 12.52
N LYS A 125 -5.33 -12.29 11.56
CA LYS A 125 -6.46 -13.24 11.47
C LYS A 125 -6.28 -14.50 12.31
N GLY A 126 -5.22 -14.60 13.11
CA GLY A 126 -4.99 -15.71 14.03
C GLY A 126 -4.29 -16.93 13.43
N PHE A 127 -3.91 -16.92 12.14
CA PHE A 127 -3.28 -18.08 11.47
C PHE A 127 -1.91 -18.50 12.05
N PHE A 128 -1.25 -17.64 12.84
CA PHE A 128 0.05 -17.92 13.46
C PHE A 128 -0.02 -17.95 15.00
N THR A 129 -1.22 -17.85 15.56
CA THR A 129 -1.47 -17.67 16.99
C THR A 129 -2.20 -18.85 17.62
N GLU A 130 -2.56 -19.87 16.82
CA GLU A 130 -3.01 -21.20 17.29
C GLU A 130 -1.86 -22.03 17.89
#